data_AF-A0A4U1LNJ0-F1
#
_entry.id   AF-A0A4U1LNJ0-F1
#
_cell.length_a   1.000
_cell.length_b   1.000
_cell.length_c   1.000
_cell.angle_alpha   90.00
_cell.angle_beta   90.00
_cell.angle_gamma   90.00
#
_symmetry.space_group_name_H-M   'P 1'
#
loop_
_entity.id
_entity.type
_entity.pdbx_description
1 polymer ?
#
loop_
_entity_poly.entity_id
_entity_poly.type
_entity_poly.pdbx_seq_one_letter_code
_entity_poly.pdbx_strand_id
1 'polypeptide(L)'
;MDNRFLAIAYKGKAIKPKWHCFYKSPEDRKIAIERFFDNLANEQQLKEEQREGKQKKRSELAKKIAPGTLLKGSWGYDQTNVDFYQITKKFSQFKVGIARIAEEEVPNSRQFDSCRVRPVKDKFISQEEIHIITSFGIKTSLSTLRIIEPDSEHYKSWGR
;
A
#
# COMPACT_ATOMS: atom_id res chain seq x y z
N MET A 1 -44.55 29.80 16.56
CA MET A 1 -43.89 28.67 15.87
C MET A 1 -42.52 29.15 15.46
N ASP A 2 -41.48 28.59 16.07
CA ASP A 2 -40.10 29.05 15.88
C ASP A 2 -39.64 28.66 14.46
N ASN A 3 -39.41 29.64 13.60
CA ASN A 3 -39.18 29.47 12.15
C ASN A 3 -37.77 28.92 11.88
N ARG A 4 -37.52 27.67 12.27
CA ARG A 4 -36.21 27.01 12.13
C ARG A 4 -36.13 26.30 10.79
N PHE A 5 -35.17 26.69 9.96
CA PHE A 5 -34.99 26.10 8.64
C PHE A 5 -34.17 24.81 8.77
N LEU A 6 -34.73 23.67 8.36
CA LEU A 6 -34.07 22.37 8.44
C LEU A 6 -33.46 21.98 7.10
N ALA A 7 -32.26 21.36 7.14
CA ALA A 7 -31.72 20.60 6.03
C ALA A 7 -31.18 19.25 6.50
N ILE A 8 -31.49 18.21 5.72
CA ILE A 8 -31.02 16.85 5.91
C ILE A 8 -30.45 16.39 4.58
N ALA A 9 -29.19 15.95 4.57
CA ALA A 9 -28.51 15.49 3.38
C ALA A 9 -28.05 14.03 3.52
N TYR A 10 -28.26 13.26 2.46
CA TYR A 10 -27.86 11.87 2.33
C TYR A 10 -26.84 11.75 1.19
N LYS A 11 -25.97 10.73 1.27
CA LYS A 11 -24.95 10.48 0.26
C LYS A 11 -25.11 9.08 -0.32
N GLY A 12 -25.27 8.98 -1.63
CA GLY A 12 -25.50 7.69 -2.30
C GLY A 12 -26.74 6.99 -1.76
N LYS A 13 -26.62 5.70 -1.44
CA LYS A 13 -27.71 4.88 -0.86
C LYS A 13 -27.67 4.80 0.67
N ALA A 14 -27.11 5.81 1.34
CA ALA A 14 -26.96 5.80 2.79
C ALA A 14 -28.33 5.91 3.50
N ILE A 15 -28.56 5.05 4.49
CA ILE A 15 -29.75 5.07 5.35
C ILE A 15 -29.66 6.17 6.41
N LYS A 16 -28.45 6.44 6.93
CA LYS A 16 -28.21 7.52 7.90
C LYS A 16 -27.86 8.82 7.17
N PRO A 17 -28.38 9.98 7.61
CA PRO A 17 -28.03 11.26 7.01
C PRO A 17 -26.54 11.55 7.24
N LYS A 18 -25.87 12.02 6.19
CA LYS A 18 -24.49 12.49 6.28
C LYS A 18 -24.41 13.79 7.06
N TRP A 19 -25.48 14.59 6.97
CA TRP A 19 -25.56 15.90 7.55
C TRP A 19 -27.03 16.22 7.89
N HIS A 20 -27.28 16.76 9.08
CA HIS A 20 -28.61 17.10 9.61
C HIS A 20 -28.49 18.30 10.55
N CYS A 21 -28.88 19.49 10.08
CA CYS A 21 -28.75 20.73 10.87
C CYS A 21 -29.95 21.68 10.69
N PHE A 22 -30.17 22.50 11.72
CA PHE A 22 -31.11 23.61 11.73
C PHE A 22 -30.38 24.94 11.50
N TYR A 23 -31.08 25.87 10.85
CA TYR A 23 -30.57 27.20 10.49
C TYR A 23 -31.51 28.30 10.96
N LYS A 24 -30.91 29.48 11.18
CA LYS A 24 -31.60 30.71 11.59
C LYS A 24 -32.19 31.47 10.41
N SER A 25 -31.61 31.33 9.22
CA SER A 25 -32.04 31.97 7.98
C SER A 25 -32.19 30.95 6.83
N PRO A 26 -33.05 31.21 5.84
CA PRO A 26 -33.15 30.37 4.65
C PRO A 26 -31.91 30.48 3.74
N GLU A 27 -31.21 31.62 3.76
CA GLU A 27 -29.98 31.86 3.00
C GLU A 27 -28.84 30.97 3.52
N ASP A 28 -28.64 30.91 4.84
CA ASP A 28 -27.60 30.06 5.45
C ASP A 28 -27.83 28.58 5.11
N ARG A 29 -29.11 28.15 5.11
CA ARG A 29 -29.48 26.79 4.69
C ARG A 29 -29.08 26.54 3.25
N LYS A 30 -29.35 27.50 2.34
CA LYS A 30 -29.02 27.38 0.92
C LYS A 30 -27.51 27.28 0.70
N ILE A 31 -26.73 28.15 1.34
CA ILE A 31 -25.26 28.12 1.31
C ILE A 31 -24.73 26.77 1.78
N ALA A 32 -25.30 26.21 2.86
CA ALA A 32 -24.87 24.91 3.37
C ALA A 32 -25.20 23.75 2.42
N ILE A 33 -26.34 23.81 1.73
CA ILE A 33 -26.72 22.82 0.70
C ILE A 33 -25.75 22.89 -0.49
N GLU A 34 -25.47 24.09 -1.00
CA GLU A 34 -24.52 24.30 -2.10
C GLU A 34 -23.13 23.77 -1.72
N ARG A 35 -22.63 24.15 -0.55
CA ARG A 35 -21.35 23.66 -0.01
C ARG A 35 -21.29 22.14 0.12
N PHE A 36 -22.40 21.50 0.48
CA PHE A 36 -22.47 20.05 0.57
C PHE A 36 -22.23 19.38 -0.79
N PHE A 37 -22.86 19.89 -1.85
CA PHE A 37 -22.68 19.35 -3.20
C PHE A 37 -21.30 19.67 -3.78
N ASP A 38 -20.77 20.86 -3.52
CA ASP A 38 -19.39 21.22 -3.91
C ASP A 38 -18.37 20.28 -3.27
N ASN A 39 -18.54 19.98 -1.98
CA ASN A 39 -17.70 19.02 -1.28
C ASN A 39 -17.81 17.61 -1.89
N LEU A 40 -19.00 17.19 -2.30
CA LEU A 40 -19.18 15.89 -2.97
C LEU A 40 -18.48 15.84 -4.32
N ALA A 41 -18.55 16.90 -5.11
CA ALA A 41 -17.85 17.01 -6.39
C ALA A 41 -16.32 16.98 -6.19
N ASN A 42 -15.80 17.76 -5.24
CA ASN A 42 -14.38 17.77 -4.89
C ASN A 42 -13.90 16.40 -4.40
N GLU A 43 -14.68 15.74 -3.54
CA GLU A 43 -14.36 14.38 -3.09
C GLU A 43 -14.30 13.38 -4.25
N GLN A 44 -15.16 13.53 -5.25
CA GLN A 44 -15.17 12.66 -6.42
C GLN A 44 -13.92 12.89 -7.28
N GLN A 45 -13.58 14.15 -7.56
CA GLN A 45 -12.38 14.52 -8.30
C GLN A 45 -11.11 13.99 -7.61
N LEU A 46 -10.96 14.23 -6.30
CA LEU A 46 -9.82 13.73 -5.52
C LEU A 46 -9.71 12.19 -5.57
N LYS A 47 -10.83 11.46 -5.59
CA LYS A 47 -10.82 10.00 -5.71
C LYS A 47 -10.37 9.54 -7.08
N GLU A 48 -10.81 10.22 -8.14
CA GLU A 48 -10.41 9.94 -9.51
C GLU A 48 -8.91 10.19 -9.70
N GLU A 49 -8.41 11.35 -9.26
CA GLU A 49 -6.98 11.69 -9.26
C GLU A 49 -6.14 10.67 -8.48
N GLN A 50 -6.60 10.28 -7.29
CA GLN A 50 -5.91 9.24 -6.50
C GLN A 50 -5.92 7.88 -7.20
N ARG A 51 -7.01 7.52 -7.88
CA ARG A 51 -7.11 6.26 -8.64
C ARG A 51 -6.13 6.27 -9.80
N GLU A 52 -6.07 7.36 -10.54
CA GLU A 52 -5.11 7.53 -11.64
C GLU A 52 -3.68 7.50 -11.15
N GLY A 53 -3.37 8.23 -10.06
CA GLY A 53 -2.05 8.23 -9.44
C GLY A 53 -1.61 6.85 -8.99
N LYS A 54 -2.53 6.07 -8.38
CA LYS A 54 -2.28 4.66 -8.01
C LYS A 54 -2.04 3.80 -9.25
N GLN A 55 -2.82 3.97 -10.31
CA GLN A 55 -2.66 3.21 -11.55
C GLN A 55 -1.34 3.52 -12.26
N LYS A 56 -0.92 4.78 -12.28
CA LYS A 56 0.40 5.22 -12.81
C LYS A 56 1.53 4.56 -12.03
N LYS A 57 1.55 4.69 -10.69
CA LYS A 57 2.56 4.05 -9.81
C LYS A 57 2.61 2.53 -9.99
N ARG A 58 1.45 1.88 -10.05
CA ARG A 58 1.35 0.44 -10.28
C ARG A 58 1.94 0.04 -11.64
N SER A 59 1.66 0.81 -12.69
CA SER A 59 2.16 0.57 -14.05
C SER A 59 3.67 0.81 -14.16
N GLU A 60 4.19 1.83 -13.50
CA GLU A 60 5.63 2.10 -13.41
C GLU A 60 6.37 0.98 -12.68
N LEU A 61 5.84 0.54 -11.53
CA LEU A 61 6.41 -0.59 -10.80
C LEU A 61 6.38 -1.87 -11.64
N ALA A 62 5.27 -2.13 -12.34
CA ALA A 62 5.15 -3.27 -13.24
C ALA A 62 6.17 -3.25 -14.39
N LYS A 63 6.59 -2.07 -14.86
CA LYS A 63 7.65 -1.95 -15.88
C LYS A 63 9.04 -2.28 -15.31
N LYS A 64 9.29 -1.96 -14.04
CA LYS A 64 10.57 -2.23 -13.35
C LYS A 64 10.74 -3.70 -12.95
N ILE A 65 9.66 -4.47 -12.89
CA ILE A 65 9.68 -5.87 -12.48
C ILE A 65 9.86 -6.80 -13.68
N ALA A 66 10.90 -7.63 -13.61
CA ALA A 66 11.22 -8.70 -14.53
C ALA A 66 11.58 -9.99 -13.78
N PRO A 67 11.57 -11.17 -14.44
CA PRO A 67 12.18 -12.38 -13.88
C PRO A 67 13.62 -12.10 -13.41
N GLY A 68 13.95 -12.55 -12.20
CA GLY A 68 15.23 -12.28 -11.54
C GLY A 68 15.28 -10.99 -10.71
N THR A 69 14.26 -10.12 -10.76
CA THR A 69 14.17 -8.96 -9.86
C THR A 69 14.07 -9.41 -8.41
N LEU A 70 14.89 -8.81 -7.54
CA LEU A 70 14.93 -9.10 -6.12
C LEU A 70 14.02 -8.16 -5.35
N LEU A 71 13.41 -8.71 -4.31
CA LEU A 71 12.41 -8.07 -3.49
C LEU A 71 12.70 -8.31 -2.02
N LYS A 72 12.46 -7.28 -1.21
CA LYS A 72 12.58 -7.33 0.25
C LYS A 72 11.24 -7.08 0.90
N GLY A 73 10.86 -7.96 1.81
CA GLY A 73 9.84 -7.73 2.83
C GLY A 73 10.48 -7.60 4.20
N SER A 74 9.89 -6.79 5.08
CA SER A 74 10.24 -6.80 6.50
C SER A 74 8.98 -6.95 7.31
N TRP A 75 9.04 -7.81 8.33
CA TRP A 75 7.95 -8.03 9.26
C TRP A 75 8.49 -8.00 10.68
N GLY A 76 7.63 -7.63 11.61
CA GLY A 76 7.95 -7.54 13.03
C GLY A 76 7.38 -6.29 13.66
N TYR A 77 6.81 -6.47 14.86
CA TYR A 77 6.29 -5.39 15.69
C TYR A 77 7.40 -4.81 16.59
N ASP A 78 8.31 -5.68 17.06
CA ASP A 78 9.41 -5.36 18.00
C ASP A 78 10.79 -5.83 17.48
N GLN A 79 10.83 -6.48 16.30
CA GLN A 79 12.05 -7.06 15.70
C GLN A 79 12.17 -6.67 14.22
N THR A 80 13.39 -6.61 13.70
CA THR A 80 13.63 -6.32 12.28
C THR A 80 13.95 -7.62 11.55
N ASN A 81 12.92 -8.45 11.34
CA ASN A 81 13.06 -9.62 10.47
C ASN A 81 12.86 -9.20 9.01
N VAL A 82 13.79 -9.62 8.17
CA VAL A 82 13.78 -9.36 6.74
C VAL A 82 13.66 -10.70 6.03
N ASP A 83 12.77 -10.75 5.04
CA ASP A 83 12.63 -11.87 4.12
C ASP A 83 12.90 -11.38 2.69
N PHE A 84 13.63 -12.19 1.94
CA PHE A 84 13.94 -11.92 0.54
C PHE A 84 13.15 -12.81 -0.40
N TYR A 85 12.78 -12.23 -1.53
CA TYR A 85 12.02 -12.90 -2.57
C TYR A 85 12.64 -12.56 -3.92
N GLN A 86 12.47 -13.45 -4.88
CA GLN A 86 12.84 -13.22 -6.26
C GLN A 86 11.63 -13.47 -7.16
N ILE A 87 11.47 -12.63 -8.17
CA ILE A 87 10.47 -12.82 -9.22
C ILE A 87 10.91 -13.98 -10.10
N THR A 88 10.11 -15.04 -10.13
CA THR A 88 10.38 -16.23 -10.93
C THR A 88 9.84 -16.06 -12.35
N LYS A 89 8.62 -15.52 -12.47
CA LYS A 89 7.91 -15.39 -13.74
C LYS A 89 6.94 -14.21 -13.74
N LYS A 90 6.69 -13.66 -14.93
CA LYS A 90 5.64 -12.68 -15.18
C LYS A 90 4.51 -13.33 -15.98
N PHE A 91 3.33 -13.45 -15.37
CA PHE A 91 2.15 -14.06 -16.00
C PHE A 91 1.34 -13.05 -16.81
N SER A 92 1.31 -11.79 -16.35
CA SER A 92 0.68 -10.67 -17.07
C SER A 92 1.34 -9.36 -16.64
N GLN A 93 0.84 -8.22 -17.13
CA GLN A 93 1.35 -6.90 -16.73
C GLN A 93 1.43 -6.73 -15.21
N PHE A 94 0.42 -7.20 -14.46
CA PHE A 94 0.35 -7.00 -13.01
C PHE A 94 0.42 -8.29 -12.18
N LYS A 95 0.49 -9.46 -12.80
CA LYS A 95 0.49 -10.76 -12.11
C LYS A 95 1.85 -11.42 -12.26
N VAL A 96 2.49 -11.75 -11.15
CA VAL A 96 3.86 -12.27 -11.09
C VAL A 96 3.96 -13.45 -10.12
N GLY A 97 4.85 -14.39 -10.42
CA GLY A 97 5.30 -15.41 -9.50
C GLY A 97 6.46 -14.89 -8.68
N ILE A 98 6.43 -15.11 -7.38
CA ILE A 98 7.53 -14.85 -6.46
C ILE A 98 7.85 -16.12 -5.68
N ALA A 99 9.12 -16.31 -5.36
CA ALA A 99 9.55 -17.35 -4.43
C ALA A 99 10.55 -16.75 -3.44
N ARG A 100 10.54 -17.23 -2.20
CA ARG A 100 11.51 -16.82 -1.18
C ARG A 100 12.88 -17.33 -1.56
N ILE A 101 13.87 -16.49 -1.35
CA ILE A 101 15.28 -16.84 -1.54
C ILE A 101 16.01 -16.83 -0.21
N ALA A 102 17.12 -17.57 -0.16
CA ALA A 102 18.01 -17.57 0.97
C ALA A 102 18.70 -16.21 1.13
N GLU A 103 19.19 -15.99 2.33
CA GLU A 103 20.04 -14.86 2.69
C GLU A 103 21.43 -15.35 3.08
N GLU A 104 22.40 -14.46 2.96
CA GLU A 104 23.77 -14.66 3.43
C GLU A 104 24.13 -13.53 4.40
N GLU A 105 24.80 -13.90 5.49
CA GLU A 105 25.29 -12.93 6.46
C GLU A 105 26.56 -12.25 5.93
N VAL A 106 26.61 -10.92 6.02
CA VAL A 106 27.80 -10.17 5.64
C VAL A 106 28.93 -10.50 6.62
N PRO A 107 30.13 -10.89 6.13
CA PRO A 107 31.25 -11.22 6.99
C PRO A 107 31.56 -10.09 7.99
N ASN A 108 31.86 -10.45 9.23
CA ASN A 108 32.16 -9.52 10.34
C ASN A 108 31.02 -8.56 10.72
N SER A 109 29.79 -8.76 10.23
CA SER A 109 28.65 -7.90 10.59
C SER A 109 27.85 -8.39 11.80
N ARG A 110 28.04 -9.65 12.20
CA ARG A 110 27.29 -10.28 13.27
C ARG A 110 27.70 -9.74 14.64
N GLN A 111 26.72 -9.21 15.36
CA GLN A 111 26.82 -8.79 16.75
C GLN A 111 25.99 -9.76 17.61
N PHE A 112 25.77 -9.40 18.89
CA PHE A 112 25.11 -10.27 19.86
C PHE A 112 23.74 -10.78 19.37
N ASP A 113 22.90 -9.86 18.87
CA ASP A 113 21.51 -10.14 18.48
C ASP A 113 21.09 -9.45 17.17
N SER A 114 22.09 -9.13 16.35
CA SER A 114 21.89 -8.49 15.05
C SER A 114 22.97 -8.88 14.06
N CYS A 115 22.65 -8.77 12.77
CA CYS A 115 23.62 -8.87 11.69
C CYS A 115 23.15 -8.06 10.47
N ARG A 116 24.01 -8.01 9.45
CA ARG A 116 23.62 -7.52 8.12
C ARG A 116 23.51 -8.72 7.21
N VAL A 117 22.44 -8.77 6.43
CA VAL A 117 22.15 -9.86 5.49
C VAL A 117 22.03 -9.32 4.07
N ARG A 118 22.40 -10.15 3.10
CA ARG A 118 22.23 -9.90 1.66
C ARG A 118 21.40 -11.03 1.04
N PRO A 119 20.58 -10.74 0.02
CA PRO A 119 19.85 -11.77 -0.71
C PRO A 119 20.81 -12.64 -1.53
N VAL A 120 20.61 -13.96 -1.52
CA VAL A 120 21.32 -14.88 -2.41
C VAL A 120 20.44 -15.18 -3.60
N LYS A 121 20.75 -14.54 -4.74
CA LYS A 121 20.01 -14.72 -5.99
C LYS A 121 19.98 -16.20 -6.42
N ASP A 122 18.84 -16.63 -6.97
CA ASP A 122 18.58 -17.98 -7.50
C ASP A 122 18.60 -19.13 -6.46
N LYS A 123 18.82 -18.84 -5.18
CA LYS A 123 18.77 -19.84 -4.09
C LYS A 123 17.38 -19.88 -3.45
N PHE A 124 16.44 -20.53 -4.11
CA PHE A 124 15.04 -20.62 -3.67
C PHE A 124 14.87 -21.55 -2.45
N ILE A 125 14.14 -21.07 -1.44
CA ILE A 125 13.83 -21.80 -0.19
C ILE A 125 12.33 -22.10 -0.01
N SER A 126 11.47 -21.51 -0.83
CA SER A 126 10.03 -21.77 -0.84
C SER A 126 9.53 -22.13 -2.22
N GLN A 127 8.31 -22.67 -2.28
CA GLN A 127 7.57 -22.81 -3.52
C GLN A 127 7.20 -21.43 -4.10
N GLU A 128 6.89 -21.43 -5.39
CA GLU A 128 6.40 -20.25 -6.10
C GLU A 128 4.96 -19.91 -5.67
N GLU A 129 4.75 -18.64 -5.33
CA GLU A 129 3.43 -18.08 -5.06
C GLU A 129 3.08 -17.00 -6.08
N ILE A 130 1.81 -16.94 -6.46
CA ILE A 130 1.34 -15.95 -7.42
C ILE A 130 0.76 -14.73 -6.71
N HIS A 131 1.30 -13.57 -7.04
CA HIS A 131 0.92 -12.29 -6.43
C HIS A 131 0.58 -11.22 -7.47
N ILE A 132 -0.13 -10.19 -7.01
CA ILE A 132 -0.53 -9.03 -7.83
C ILE A 132 0.30 -7.82 -7.41
N ILE A 133 0.87 -7.14 -8.40
CA ILE A 133 1.56 -5.87 -8.24
C ILE A 133 0.52 -4.80 -7.89
N THR A 134 0.73 -4.10 -6.79
CA THR A 134 -0.09 -2.96 -6.34
C THR A 134 0.65 -1.65 -6.59
N SER A 135 0.00 -0.51 -6.30
CA SER A 135 0.65 0.80 -6.38
C SER A 135 1.77 1.02 -5.35
N PHE A 136 1.88 0.15 -4.34
CA PHE A 136 2.82 0.29 -3.22
C PHE A 136 3.92 -0.78 -3.21
N GLY A 137 3.80 -1.82 -4.04
CA GLY A 137 4.65 -3.00 -3.98
C GLY A 137 3.87 -4.28 -4.26
N ILE A 138 4.47 -5.41 -3.93
CA ILE A 138 3.80 -6.72 -3.98
C ILE A 138 3.38 -7.08 -2.56
N LYS A 139 2.08 -7.31 -2.34
CA LYS A 139 1.55 -7.55 -0.99
C LYS A 139 1.61 -9.04 -0.67
N THR A 140 2.31 -9.39 0.41
CA THR A 140 2.26 -10.72 1.05
C THR A 140 1.41 -10.67 2.31
N SER A 141 1.23 -11.81 2.98
CA SER A 141 0.57 -11.89 4.29
C SER A 141 1.31 -11.08 5.36
N LEU A 142 2.64 -11.04 5.31
CA LEU A 142 3.48 -10.45 6.34
C LEU A 142 3.91 -9.01 6.04
N SER A 143 4.05 -8.63 4.77
CA SER A 143 4.55 -7.30 4.41
C SER A 143 4.26 -6.89 2.96
N THR A 144 4.56 -5.63 2.64
CA THR A 144 4.62 -5.16 1.24
C THR A 144 6.06 -5.19 0.76
N LEU A 145 6.33 -6.02 -0.24
CA LEU A 145 7.66 -6.22 -0.80
C LEU A 145 8.06 -5.05 -1.71
N ARG A 146 9.33 -4.63 -1.61
CA ARG A 146 9.93 -3.58 -2.43
C ARG A 146 11.12 -4.10 -3.21
N ILE A 147 11.37 -3.53 -4.39
CA ILE A 147 12.54 -3.85 -5.21
C ILE A 147 13.80 -3.43 -4.46
N ILE A 148 14.82 -4.28 -4.52
CA ILE A 148 16.14 -4.05 -3.96
C ILE A 148 17.22 -4.39 -5.00
N GLU A 149 18.42 -3.86 -4.77
CA GLU A 149 19.59 -4.20 -5.58
C GLU A 149 20.20 -5.52 -5.08
N PRO A 150 20.86 -6.32 -5.95
CA PRO A 150 21.43 -7.61 -5.54
C PRO A 150 22.44 -7.55 -4.40
N ASP A 151 23.29 -6.53 -4.37
CA ASP A 151 24.35 -6.41 -3.37
C ASP A 151 23.94 -5.56 -2.16
N SER A 152 22.66 -5.18 -2.06
CA SER A 152 22.23 -4.31 -0.97
C SER A 152 22.19 -5.05 0.37
N GLU A 153 22.84 -4.45 1.36
CA GLU A 153 22.85 -4.95 2.73
C GLU A 153 21.63 -4.50 3.50
N HIS A 154 21.09 -5.40 4.31
CA HIS A 154 19.95 -5.11 5.16
C HIS A 154 20.22 -5.51 6.61
N TYR A 155 19.94 -4.60 7.53
CA TYR A 155 19.98 -4.89 8.95
C TYR A 155 18.88 -5.88 9.34
N LYS A 156 19.25 -6.87 10.13
CA LYS A 156 18.36 -7.87 10.71
C LYS A 156 18.68 -8.02 12.19
N SER A 157 17.66 -8.03 13.04
CA SER A 157 17.81 -8.19 14.49
C SER A 157 16.74 -9.09 15.08
N TRP A 158 17.14 -9.91 16.06
CA TRP A 158 16.29 -10.93 16.69
C TRP A 158 16.33 -10.91 18.23
N GLY A 159 17.16 -10.08 18.85
CA GLY A 159 17.17 -9.85 20.31
C GLY A 159 16.33 -8.66 20.74
N ARG A 160 16.09 -8.60 22.04
CA ARG A 160 15.22 -7.64 22.72
C ARG A 160 16.04 -6.67 23.56
#